data_AF-A0A415D8U9-F1
#
_entry.id   AF-A0A415D8U9-F1
#
_cell.length_a   1.000
_cell.length_b   1.000
_cell.length_c   1.000
_cell.angle_alpha   90.00
_cell.angle_beta   90.00
_cell.angle_gamma   90.00
#
_symmetry.space_group_name_H-M   'P 1'
#
loop_
_entity.id
_entity.type
_entity.pdbx_description
1 polymer ?
#
loop_
_entity_poly.entity_id
_entity_poly.type
_entity_poly.pdbx_seq_one_letter_code
_entity_poly.pdbx_strand_id
1 'polypeptide(L)'
;MGKCKKCGVEVPKEAMFCPNCGAGIPKEAPVEKIAGEKGRRKKKYVMIGGGIGAILLILLVIFAGTRPKVIDLNECRKIEIDGYDGVGNGNVYFLDLSKKIEEAVPDRIMKKMEDPSDIYQYIDVQVELSKYSELSNGDKITVTYKYDNEKAKKVGIKFKGKKEKITVKGLKKVKTVDIFKDLELKFEGTAPNLSTESEIIIEQNDASFWCTVSPCEDLDIGDEIIIECTTEGMVNGIKPEKLKTTVKVPDTAEHYVTDPSELTAEDMQEIKDGLTKILKGEEPYEDRLDHSWMAIKSPEDVTDNNLEFYSRETASNITFSDTAEYFVNESYNEYTENVTDMLIRFELDDTVEDEESDKCGKTYHIYGYTILGPVVRCSDGKLQIEDDWDGIVFYISGTMGNVREKVEKDINEEVDKIMRDAPTRYIVAFDGSGKVEQIK
;
A
#
# COMPACT_ATOMS: atom_id res chain seq x y z
N MET A 1 1.40 -35.17 75.96
CA MET A 1 0.80 -34.57 74.75
C MET A 1 0.27 -35.67 73.82
N GLY A 2 -0.61 -35.37 72.88
CA GLY A 2 -0.98 -36.26 71.78
C GLY A 2 -0.24 -35.85 70.49
N LYS A 3 -0.02 -36.75 69.52
CA LYS A 3 0.53 -36.38 68.20
C LYS A 3 -0.58 -36.28 67.16
N CYS A 4 -0.51 -35.26 66.30
CA CYS A 4 -1.45 -35.13 65.19
C CYS A 4 -1.26 -36.29 64.20
N LYS A 5 -2.31 -37.06 63.92
CA LYS A 5 -2.26 -38.18 62.97
C LYS A 5 -2.03 -37.75 61.51
N LYS A 6 -2.17 -36.46 61.18
CA LYS A 6 -1.97 -35.92 59.82
C LYS A 6 -0.57 -35.33 59.59
N CYS A 7 0.01 -34.63 60.57
CA CYS A 7 1.31 -33.95 60.39
C CYS A 7 2.36 -34.32 61.45
N GLY A 8 2.05 -35.19 62.40
CA GLY A 8 3.01 -35.71 63.39
C GLY A 8 3.41 -34.77 64.52
N VAL A 9 2.99 -33.50 64.49
CA VAL A 9 3.33 -32.50 65.51
C VAL A 9 2.70 -32.82 66.86
N GLU A 10 3.38 -32.49 67.95
CA GLU A 10 2.86 -32.66 69.31
C GLU A 10 1.82 -31.58 69.62
N VAL A 11 0.70 -32.02 70.19
CA VAL A 11 -0.49 -31.22 70.46
C VAL A 11 -0.90 -31.40 71.93
N PRO A 12 -1.26 -30.31 72.64
CA PRO A 12 -1.82 -30.41 73.99
C PRO A 12 -3.04 -31.34 74.03
N LYS A 13 -3.21 -32.11 75.11
CA LYS A 13 -4.25 -33.15 75.23
C LYS A 13 -5.69 -32.62 75.11
N GLU A 14 -5.89 -31.33 75.25
CA GLU A 14 -7.20 -30.66 75.25
C GLU A 14 -7.55 -29.97 73.92
N ALA A 15 -6.60 -29.89 72.97
CA ALA A 15 -6.79 -29.21 71.70
C ALA A 15 -7.80 -29.94 70.80
N MET A 16 -8.83 -29.23 70.34
CA MET A 16 -9.86 -29.76 69.42
C MET A 16 -9.37 -29.83 67.97
N PHE A 17 -8.38 -29.00 67.59
CA PHE A 17 -7.77 -28.96 66.26
C PHE A 17 -6.25 -28.81 66.37
N CYS A 18 -5.51 -29.39 65.42
CA CYS A 18 -4.05 -29.23 65.33
C CYS A 18 -3.69 -27.79 64.95
N PRO A 19 -2.87 -27.06 65.74
CA PRO A 19 -2.51 -25.67 65.46
C PRO A 19 -1.65 -25.51 64.20
N ASN A 20 -0.97 -26.56 63.76
CA ASN A 20 -0.11 -26.51 62.57
C ASN A 20 -0.87 -26.80 61.26
N CYS A 21 -1.88 -27.69 61.27
CA CYS A 21 -2.52 -28.15 60.03
C CYS A 21 -4.06 -28.17 60.05
N GLY A 22 -4.69 -27.71 61.12
CA GLY A 22 -6.14 -27.58 61.25
C GLY A 22 -6.94 -28.89 61.36
N ALA A 23 -6.28 -30.05 61.45
CA ALA A 23 -6.97 -31.34 61.54
C ALA A 23 -7.62 -31.55 62.93
N GLY A 24 -8.87 -32.01 62.96
CA GLY A 24 -9.61 -32.29 64.19
C GLY A 24 -9.06 -33.48 64.98
N ILE A 25 -9.06 -33.39 66.32
CA ILE A 25 -8.58 -34.45 67.23
C ILE A 25 -9.78 -35.12 67.93
N PRO A 26 -10.05 -36.42 67.69
CA PRO A 26 -11.17 -37.13 68.32
C PRO A 26 -10.90 -37.47 69.80
N LYS A 27 -11.87 -37.20 70.69
CA LYS A 27 -11.83 -37.57 72.12
C LYS A 27 -12.65 -38.86 72.33
N GLU A 28 -12.06 -39.88 72.95
CA GLU A 28 -12.76 -41.09 73.40
C GLU A 28 -13.07 -40.98 74.91
N ALA A 29 -14.28 -41.38 75.31
CA ALA A 29 -14.67 -41.59 76.71
C ALA A 29 -15.14 -43.05 76.91
N PRO A 30 -14.93 -43.65 78.10
CA PRO A 30 -14.92 -45.11 78.27
C PRO A 30 -16.29 -45.69 78.66
N VAL A 31 -16.50 -46.96 78.35
CA VAL A 31 -17.68 -47.77 78.68
C VAL A 31 -17.28 -48.86 79.68
N GLU A 32 -18.03 -49.01 80.77
CA GLU A 32 -18.04 -50.21 81.62
C GLU A 32 -19.47 -50.81 81.70
N LYS A 33 -19.53 -52.15 81.73
CA LYS A 33 -20.70 -53.03 81.89
C LYS A 33 -20.76 -53.51 83.37
N ILE A 34 -21.86 -53.98 84.00
CA ILE A 34 -22.52 -55.30 83.90
C ILE A 34 -23.68 -55.39 84.96
N ALA A 35 -24.76 -56.14 84.64
CA ALA A 35 -25.77 -56.88 85.48
C ALA A 35 -26.60 -56.15 86.58
N GLY A 36 -27.79 -56.57 87.03
CA GLY A 36 -28.70 -57.70 86.76
C GLY A 36 -29.84 -57.72 87.83
N GLU A 37 -31.03 -58.16 87.41
CA GLU A 37 -32.22 -58.69 88.14
C GLU A 37 -33.13 -57.89 89.12
N LYS A 38 -34.44 -57.95 88.75
CA LYS A 38 -35.71 -58.16 89.50
C LYS A 38 -36.23 -57.13 90.54
N GLY A 39 -37.36 -56.50 90.18
CA GLY A 39 -38.28 -55.84 91.12
C GLY A 39 -39.61 -55.40 90.48
N ARG A 40 -40.72 -55.99 90.92
CA ARG A 40 -42.10 -55.85 90.41
C ARG A 40 -42.82 -54.62 90.99
N ARG A 41 -43.35 -53.69 90.18
CA ARG A 41 -44.65 -52.98 90.39
C ARG A 41 -45.06 -52.07 89.20
N LYS A 42 -46.35 -52.11 88.87
CA LYS A 42 -47.04 -51.54 87.69
C LYS A 42 -47.05 -49.99 87.63
N LYS A 43 -46.98 -49.40 86.41
CA LYS A 43 -48.00 -48.49 85.84
C LYS A 43 -47.76 -48.24 84.33
N LYS A 44 -48.87 -48.12 83.60
CA LYS A 44 -49.04 -47.99 82.13
C LYS A 44 -48.28 -46.79 81.54
N TYR A 45 -47.74 -46.91 80.32
CA TYR A 45 -48.06 -46.10 79.12
C TYR A 45 -47.44 -46.75 77.87
N VAL A 46 -48.24 -46.84 76.81
CA VAL A 46 -47.96 -47.48 75.51
C VAL A 46 -47.60 -46.38 74.50
N MET A 47 -46.64 -46.69 73.61
CA MET A 47 -46.34 -46.06 72.30
C MET A 47 -46.13 -44.53 72.21
N ILE A 48 -44.86 -44.07 72.11
CA ILE A 48 -44.44 -42.96 71.22
C ILE A 48 -42.99 -43.22 70.78
N GLY A 49 -42.79 -43.83 69.61
CA GLY A 49 -41.44 -44.11 69.07
C GLY A 49 -41.35 -44.15 67.54
N GLY A 50 -42.48 -44.31 66.82
CA GLY A 50 -42.51 -44.31 65.34
C GLY A 50 -42.85 -42.97 64.68
N GLY A 51 -43.52 -42.05 65.37
CA GLY A 51 -44.06 -40.83 64.76
C GLY A 51 -43.03 -39.72 64.51
N ILE A 52 -42.07 -39.53 65.42
CA ILE A 52 -41.07 -38.45 65.33
C ILE A 52 -40.06 -38.74 64.22
N GLY A 53 -39.64 -40.00 64.06
CA GLY A 53 -38.79 -40.43 62.95
C GLY A 53 -39.46 -40.28 61.59
N ALA A 54 -40.74 -40.63 61.47
CA ALA A 54 -41.51 -40.48 60.23
C ALA A 54 -41.75 -39.00 59.86
N ILE A 55 -42.05 -38.13 60.83
CA ILE A 55 -42.20 -36.68 60.59
C ILE A 55 -40.87 -36.05 60.17
N LEU A 56 -39.75 -36.42 60.82
CA LEU A 56 -38.42 -35.96 60.41
C LEU A 56 -38.04 -36.47 59.03
N LEU A 57 -38.41 -37.70 58.66
CA LEU A 57 -38.21 -38.25 57.32
C LEU A 57 -39.08 -37.56 56.28
N ILE A 58 -40.34 -37.28 56.58
CA ILE A 58 -41.26 -36.53 55.69
C ILE A 58 -40.77 -35.09 55.54
N LEU A 59 -40.34 -34.43 56.61
CA LEU A 59 -39.73 -33.10 56.55
C LEU A 59 -38.42 -33.14 55.75
N LEU A 60 -37.59 -34.18 55.89
CA LEU A 60 -36.40 -34.38 55.07
C LEU A 60 -36.73 -34.63 53.59
N VAL A 61 -37.79 -35.38 53.28
CA VAL A 61 -38.25 -35.66 51.91
C VAL A 61 -38.87 -34.42 51.29
N ILE A 62 -39.67 -33.65 52.04
CA ILE A 62 -40.21 -32.35 51.62
C ILE A 62 -39.06 -31.35 51.43
N PHE A 63 -38.11 -31.30 52.36
CA PHE A 63 -36.95 -30.42 52.30
C PHE A 63 -36.02 -30.79 51.14
N ALA A 64 -35.79 -32.07 50.88
CA ALA A 64 -35.04 -32.54 49.72
C ALA A 64 -35.78 -32.24 48.40
N GLY A 65 -37.11 -32.39 48.37
CA GLY A 65 -37.97 -32.12 47.21
C GLY A 65 -38.35 -30.65 46.99
N THR A 66 -37.90 -29.74 47.86
CA THR A 66 -38.13 -28.27 47.75
C THR A 66 -36.86 -27.48 47.50
N ARG A 67 -35.69 -28.14 47.47
CA ARG A 67 -34.43 -27.47 47.13
C ARG A 67 -34.42 -27.07 45.66
N PRO A 68 -33.99 -25.83 45.33
CA PRO A 68 -33.86 -25.43 43.94
C PRO A 68 -32.77 -26.24 43.24
N LYS A 69 -33.03 -26.66 41.99
CA LYS A 69 -32.00 -27.31 41.16
C LYS A 69 -30.93 -26.28 40.78
N VAL A 70 -29.66 -26.67 40.87
CA VAL A 70 -28.54 -25.77 40.59
C VAL A 70 -28.11 -25.92 39.14
N ILE A 71 -28.12 -24.83 38.37
CA ILE A 71 -27.58 -24.76 37.01
C ILE A 71 -26.21 -24.10 37.07
N ASP A 72 -25.17 -24.81 36.61
CA ASP A 72 -23.82 -24.27 36.49
C ASP A 72 -23.64 -23.55 35.16
N LEU A 73 -23.59 -22.22 35.20
CA LEU A 73 -23.41 -21.36 34.03
C LEU A 73 -22.04 -21.56 33.36
N ASN A 74 -21.06 -22.14 34.07
CA ASN A 74 -19.77 -22.50 33.46
C ASN A 74 -19.91 -23.64 32.45
N GLU A 75 -20.87 -24.55 32.67
CA GLU A 75 -21.15 -25.69 31.79
C GLU A 75 -22.10 -25.34 30.63
N CYS A 76 -22.60 -24.11 30.60
CA CYS A 76 -23.52 -23.63 29.57
C CYS A 76 -22.88 -22.53 28.71
N ARG A 77 -21.63 -22.15 28.94
CA ARG A 77 -20.99 -21.08 28.16
C ARG A 77 -20.24 -21.63 26.95
N LYS A 78 -20.20 -20.85 25.88
CA LYS A 78 -19.26 -21.02 24.77
C LYS A 78 -18.45 -19.75 24.63
N ILE A 79 -17.15 -19.91 24.41
CA ILE A 79 -16.21 -18.82 24.18
C ILE A 79 -15.58 -19.07 22.82
N GLU A 80 -15.68 -18.08 21.94
CA GLU A 80 -15.09 -18.11 20.61
C GLU A 80 -14.07 -16.98 20.54
N ILE A 81 -12.85 -17.31 20.13
CA ILE A 81 -11.77 -16.35 19.94
C ILE A 81 -11.18 -16.60 18.56
N ASP A 82 -11.16 -15.57 17.73
CA ASP A 82 -10.68 -15.62 16.35
C ASP A 82 -9.97 -14.33 15.93
N GLY A 83 -9.45 -14.31 14.70
CA GLY A 83 -8.69 -13.19 14.15
C GLY A 83 -7.18 -13.38 14.29
N TYR A 84 -6.47 -12.25 14.36
CA TYR A 84 -5.01 -12.19 14.37
C TYR A 84 -4.48 -11.65 15.70
N ASP A 85 -3.27 -12.03 16.04
CA ASP A 85 -2.58 -11.60 17.25
C ASP A 85 -2.45 -10.07 17.30
N GLY A 86 -2.99 -9.43 18.34
CA GLY A 86 -3.05 -7.96 18.48
C GLY A 86 -4.37 -7.33 18.04
N VAL A 87 -5.15 -8.01 17.20
CA VAL A 87 -6.46 -7.54 16.69
C VAL A 87 -7.53 -8.64 16.75
N GLY A 88 -7.35 -9.60 17.65
CA GLY A 88 -8.27 -10.72 17.82
C GLY A 88 -9.59 -10.28 18.45
N ASN A 89 -10.66 -11.01 18.13
CA ASN A 89 -11.99 -10.79 18.70
C ASN A 89 -12.40 -11.97 19.57
N GLY A 90 -13.09 -11.67 20.66
CA GLY A 90 -13.61 -12.65 21.60
C GLY A 90 -15.12 -12.48 21.73
N ASN A 91 -15.83 -13.60 21.73
CA ASN A 91 -17.27 -13.65 21.96
C ASN A 91 -17.58 -14.65 23.07
N VAL A 92 -18.59 -14.34 23.89
CA VAL A 92 -19.10 -15.24 24.91
C VAL A 92 -20.62 -15.23 24.90
N TYR A 93 -21.21 -16.41 24.95
CA TYR A 93 -22.65 -16.59 25.01
C TYR A 93 -22.99 -17.91 25.70
N PHE A 94 -24.27 -18.07 26.01
CA PHE A 94 -24.78 -19.33 26.54
C PHE A 94 -25.23 -20.26 25.42
N LEU A 95 -24.78 -21.50 25.48
CA LEU A 95 -25.25 -22.62 24.67
C LEU A 95 -26.20 -23.46 25.54
N ASP A 96 -27.38 -23.78 25.00
CA ASP A 96 -28.39 -24.67 25.61
C ASP A 96 -28.91 -24.26 26.99
N LEU A 97 -28.71 -23.00 27.42
CA LEU A 97 -29.16 -22.55 28.74
C LEU A 97 -30.69 -22.62 28.90
N SER A 98 -31.44 -22.25 27.86
CA SER A 98 -32.91 -22.36 27.82
C SER A 98 -33.37 -23.79 28.08
N LYS A 99 -32.82 -24.75 27.32
CA LYS A 99 -33.10 -26.17 27.47
C LYS A 99 -32.77 -26.68 28.88
N LYS A 100 -31.60 -26.31 29.42
CA LYS A 100 -31.24 -26.69 30.80
C LYS A 100 -32.17 -26.09 31.84
N ILE A 101 -32.71 -24.89 31.61
CA ILE A 101 -33.71 -24.28 32.49
C ILE A 101 -35.01 -25.09 32.45
N GLU A 102 -35.51 -25.40 31.25
CA GLU A 102 -36.74 -26.18 31.06
C GLU A 102 -36.66 -27.56 31.72
N GLU A 103 -35.53 -28.27 31.59
CA GLU A 103 -35.28 -29.56 32.26
C GLU A 103 -35.10 -29.43 33.79
N ALA A 104 -34.60 -28.28 34.24
CA ALA A 104 -34.34 -28.07 35.66
C ALA A 104 -35.62 -27.74 36.44
N VAL A 105 -36.58 -27.09 35.81
CA VAL A 105 -37.77 -26.57 36.48
C VAL A 105 -38.73 -27.71 36.82
N PRO A 106 -39.23 -27.78 38.07
CA PRO A 106 -40.18 -28.83 38.46
C PRO A 106 -41.51 -28.74 37.69
N ASP A 107 -42.02 -29.86 37.17
CA ASP A 107 -43.32 -29.94 36.47
C ASP A 107 -44.49 -29.30 37.25
N ARG A 108 -44.46 -29.37 38.58
CA ARG A 108 -45.49 -28.77 39.45
C ARG A 108 -45.54 -27.25 39.36
N ILE A 109 -44.43 -26.60 38.98
CA ILE A 109 -44.33 -25.17 38.74
C ILE A 109 -44.80 -24.88 37.32
N MET A 110 -44.31 -25.65 36.33
CA MET A 110 -44.69 -25.50 34.93
C MET A 110 -46.21 -25.64 34.71
N LYS A 111 -46.85 -26.63 35.36
CA LYS A 111 -48.31 -26.86 35.28
C LYS A 111 -49.16 -25.75 35.94
N LYS A 112 -48.57 -24.87 36.73
CA LYS A 112 -49.26 -23.74 37.38
C LYS A 112 -49.11 -22.43 36.58
N MET A 113 -48.24 -22.41 35.58
CA MET A 113 -48.08 -21.26 34.69
C MET A 113 -49.13 -21.31 33.59
N GLU A 114 -49.64 -20.13 33.20
CA GLU A 114 -50.61 -19.99 32.12
C GLU A 114 -49.92 -20.10 30.77
N ASP A 115 -48.75 -19.45 30.62
CA ASP A 115 -47.82 -19.65 29.51
C ASP A 115 -46.47 -20.20 30.03
N PRO A 116 -46.01 -21.38 29.57
CA PRO A 116 -44.67 -21.90 29.83
C PRO A 116 -43.52 -20.90 29.59
N SER A 117 -43.68 -19.96 28.65
CA SER A 117 -42.67 -18.95 28.32
C SER A 117 -42.47 -17.90 29.43
N ASP A 118 -43.45 -17.72 30.32
CA ASP A 118 -43.37 -16.79 31.46
C ASP A 118 -42.22 -17.13 32.42
N ILE A 119 -41.72 -18.35 32.35
CA ILE A 119 -40.56 -18.77 33.13
C ILE A 119 -39.36 -17.86 32.92
N TYR A 120 -39.16 -17.34 31.70
CA TYR A 120 -38.03 -16.50 31.33
C TYR A 120 -38.08 -15.12 32.00
N GLN A 121 -39.24 -14.66 32.48
CA GLN A 121 -39.36 -13.43 33.28
C GLN A 121 -38.62 -13.54 34.64
N TYR A 122 -38.38 -14.77 35.09
CA TYR A 122 -37.65 -15.07 36.33
C TYR A 122 -36.17 -15.39 36.07
N ILE A 123 -35.73 -15.37 34.81
CA ILE A 123 -34.38 -15.70 34.38
C ILE A 123 -33.69 -14.40 33.97
N ASP A 124 -32.82 -13.92 34.87
CA ASP A 124 -32.00 -12.74 34.64
C ASP A 124 -30.55 -13.20 34.75
N VAL A 125 -29.94 -13.51 33.60
CA VAL A 125 -28.59 -14.09 33.52
C VAL A 125 -27.85 -13.46 32.34
N GLN A 126 -26.63 -12.98 32.60
CA GLN A 126 -25.71 -12.43 31.60
C GLN A 126 -24.31 -13.02 31.78
N VAL A 127 -23.57 -13.13 30.67
CA VAL A 127 -22.16 -13.52 30.65
C VAL A 127 -21.37 -12.47 29.88
N GLU A 128 -20.23 -12.06 30.46
CA GLU A 128 -19.40 -10.99 29.92
C GLU A 128 -17.92 -11.37 29.91
N LEU A 129 -17.18 -10.90 28.90
CA LEU A 129 -15.72 -10.88 28.89
C LEU A 129 -15.20 -9.53 29.39
N SER A 130 -14.02 -9.52 30.00
CA SER A 130 -13.36 -8.27 30.39
C SER A 130 -12.82 -7.47 29.20
N LYS A 131 -12.61 -8.11 28.04
CA LYS A 131 -12.14 -7.50 26.79
C LYS A 131 -12.66 -8.34 25.62
N TYR A 132 -13.17 -7.68 24.58
CA TYR A 132 -13.79 -8.33 23.42
C TYR A 132 -12.99 -8.15 22.12
N SER A 133 -12.15 -7.12 22.01
CA SER A 133 -11.36 -6.80 20.81
C SER A 133 -9.89 -6.59 21.18
N GLU A 134 -9.03 -6.40 20.17
CA GLU A 134 -7.59 -6.17 20.35
C GLU A 134 -6.93 -7.26 21.22
N LEU A 135 -7.38 -8.50 21.06
CA LEU A 135 -6.86 -9.62 21.82
C LEU A 135 -5.54 -10.10 21.20
N SER A 136 -4.60 -10.48 22.06
CA SER A 136 -3.31 -11.08 21.69
C SER A 136 -3.14 -12.46 22.31
N ASN A 137 -2.37 -13.34 21.68
CA ASN A 137 -1.98 -14.62 22.26
C ASN A 137 -1.23 -14.37 23.58
N GLY A 138 -1.73 -14.96 24.67
CA GLY A 138 -1.19 -14.74 26.02
C GLY A 138 -2.00 -13.76 26.87
N ASP A 139 -2.91 -12.98 26.28
CA ASP A 139 -3.80 -12.09 27.04
C ASP A 139 -4.64 -12.87 28.04
N LYS A 140 -4.82 -12.29 29.23
CA LYS A 140 -5.65 -12.87 30.29
C LYS A 140 -6.98 -12.14 30.37
N ILE A 141 -8.01 -12.69 29.74
CA ILE A 141 -9.37 -12.17 29.82
C ILE A 141 -10.18 -12.91 30.88
N THR A 142 -11.13 -12.21 31.49
CA THR A 142 -11.94 -12.74 32.59
C THR A 142 -13.38 -12.92 32.15
N VAL A 143 -13.93 -14.11 32.36
CA VAL A 143 -15.35 -14.41 32.20
C VAL A 143 -16.08 -14.09 33.50
N THR A 144 -17.10 -13.24 33.42
CA THR A 144 -17.94 -12.85 34.56
C THR A 144 -19.39 -13.17 34.27
N TYR A 145 -20.11 -13.59 35.31
CA TYR A 145 -21.54 -13.89 35.24
C TYR A 145 -22.29 -12.91 36.12
N LYS A 146 -23.40 -12.36 35.62
CA LYS A 146 -24.38 -11.62 36.42
C LYS A 146 -25.67 -12.43 36.43
N TYR A 147 -26.25 -12.66 37.60
CA TYR A 147 -27.52 -13.37 37.71
C TYR A 147 -28.29 -13.04 38.98
N ASP A 148 -29.62 -13.11 38.91
CA ASP A 148 -30.52 -12.91 40.04
C ASP A 148 -31.09 -14.23 40.56
N ASN A 149 -30.50 -14.74 41.64
CA ASN A 149 -30.97 -15.95 42.30
C ASN A 149 -32.24 -15.76 43.13
N GLU A 150 -32.62 -14.54 43.49
CA GLU A 150 -33.86 -14.29 44.21
C GLU A 150 -35.07 -14.44 43.28
N LYS A 151 -34.94 -14.01 42.01
CA LYS A 151 -35.93 -14.30 40.96
C LYS A 151 -35.95 -15.79 40.61
N ALA A 152 -34.79 -16.37 40.32
CA ALA A 152 -34.69 -17.75 39.84
C ALA A 152 -35.23 -18.80 40.84
N LYS A 153 -35.08 -18.56 42.16
CA LYS A 153 -35.64 -19.44 43.21
C LYS A 153 -37.17 -19.55 43.13
N LYS A 154 -37.88 -18.53 42.63
CA LYS A 154 -39.36 -18.55 42.50
C LYS A 154 -39.85 -19.66 41.57
N VAL A 155 -39.01 -20.02 40.59
CA VAL A 155 -39.28 -21.12 39.65
C VAL A 155 -38.51 -22.40 40.00
N GLY A 156 -37.97 -22.49 41.22
CA GLY A 156 -37.35 -23.71 41.75
C GLY A 156 -35.95 -23.99 41.22
N ILE A 157 -35.22 -22.98 40.72
CA ILE A 157 -33.84 -23.13 40.27
C ILE A 157 -32.90 -22.16 40.97
N LYS A 158 -31.59 -22.38 40.82
CA LYS A 158 -30.53 -21.50 41.31
C LYS A 158 -29.35 -21.54 40.33
N PHE A 159 -28.84 -20.38 39.95
CA PHE A 159 -27.63 -20.26 39.15
C PHE A 159 -26.37 -20.26 40.03
N LYS A 160 -25.33 -20.89 39.52
CA LYS A 160 -23.94 -20.75 40.00
C LYS A 160 -23.08 -20.41 38.80
N GLY A 161 -22.21 -19.42 38.92
CA GLY A 161 -21.18 -19.08 37.94
C GLY A 161 -19.92 -18.68 38.67
N LYS A 162 -18.75 -19.14 38.21
CA LYS A 162 -17.48 -18.80 38.86
C LYS A 162 -16.72 -17.87 37.93
N LYS A 163 -16.29 -16.74 38.48
CA LYS A 163 -15.36 -15.85 37.78
C LYS A 163 -14.09 -16.63 37.41
N GLU A 164 -13.75 -16.64 36.14
CA GLU A 164 -12.65 -17.44 35.60
C GLU A 164 -11.76 -16.59 34.70
N LYS A 165 -10.44 -16.71 34.86
CA LYS A 165 -9.47 -16.11 33.94
C LYS A 165 -9.07 -17.16 32.91
N ILE A 166 -9.23 -16.83 31.64
CA ILE A 166 -8.76 -17.64 30.53
C ILE A 166 -7.57 -16.93 29.86
N THR A 167 -6.68 -17.70 29.26
CA THR A 167 -5.57 -17.17 28.45
C THR A 167 -5.94 -17.32 26.99
N VAL A 168 -5.93 -16.21 26.25
CA VAL A 168 -6.16 -16.17 24.81
C VAL A 168 -5.08 -16.97 24.09
N LYS A 169 -5.50 -17.85 23.19
CA LYS A 169 -4.63 -18.72 22.38
C LYS A 169 -5.28 -18.97 21.03
N GLY A 170 -4.46 -19.28 20.02
CA GLY A 170 -4.94 -19.72 18.71
C GLY A 170 -5.24 -18.59 17.73
N LEU A 171 -4.93 -17.34 18.08
CA LEU A 171 -4.98 -16.23 17.12
C LEU A 171 -3.87 -16.40 16.08
N LYS A 172 -4.20 -16.11 14.82
CA LYS A 172 -3.25 -16.20 13.69
C LYS A 172 -2.12 -15.17 13.87
N LYS A 173 -0.91 -15.50 13.46
CA LYS A 173 0.21 -14.54 13.50
C LYS A 173 0.01 -13.42 12.46
N VAL A 174 0.42 -12.22 12.82
CA VAL A 174 0.54 -11.09 11.89
C VAL A 174 1.86 -11.22 11.12
N LYS A 175 1.81 -10.98 9.81
CA LYS A 175 2.98 -10.92 8.94
C LYS A 175 3.33 -9.45 8.72
N THR A 176 4.56 -9.07 9.07
CA THR A 176 5.09 -7.74 8.75
C THR A 176 5.82 -7.81 7.41
N VAL A 177 5.53 -6.86 6.51
CA VAL A 177 6.08 -6.82 5.15
C VAL A 177 6.44 -5.38 4.78
N ASP A 178 7.59 -5.17 4.14
CA ASP A 178 7.85 -3.92 3.42
C ASP A 178 7.01 -3.91 2.14
N ILE A 179 5.90 -3.18 2.18
CA ILE A 179 4.96 -3.10 1.06
C ILE A 179 5.57 -2.38 -0.15
N PHE A 180 6.62 -1.58 0.03
CA PHE A 180 7.23 -0.75 -1.02
C PHE A 180 8.40 -1.43 -1.76
N LYS A 181 8.74 -2.66 -1.41
CA LYS A 181 9.97 -3.32 -1.89
C LYS A 181 10.05 -3.41 -3.43
N ASP A 182 8.91 -3.65 -4.08
CA ASP A 182 8.80 -3.84 -5.53
C ASP A 182 7.92 -2.72 -6.14
N LEU A 183 7.96 -1.52 -5.55
CA LEU A 183 7.21 -0.37 -6.04
C LEU A 183 7.82 0.15 -7.35
N GLU A 184 7.01 0.16 -8.41
CA GLU A 184 7.32 0.79 -9.69
C GLU A 184 6.27 1.88 -9.94
N LEU A 185 6.72 3.13 -10.05
CA LEU A 185 5.87 4.25 -10.48
C LEU A 185 5.90 4.35 -12.00
N LYS A 186 4.74 4.66 -12.58
CA LYS A 186 4.63 4.99 -14.00
C LYS A 186 4.61 6.50 -14.13
N PHE A 187 5.38 7.01 -15.08
CA PHE A 187 5.43 8.42 -15.39
C PHE A 187 4.84 8.67 -16.77
N GLU A 188 4.15 9.80 -16.91
CA GLU A 188 3.61 10.30 -18.17
C GLU A 188 4.14 11.72 -18.42
N GLY A 189 4.36 12.06 -19.69
CA GLY A 189 4.95 13.33 -20.11
C GLY A 189 6.46 13.26 -20.32
N THR A 190 7.09 14.43 -20.38
CA THR A 190 8.51 14.64 -20.64
C THR A 190 9.08 15.57 -19.57
N ALA A 191 10.17 15.19 -18.90
CA ALA A 191 10.76 15.99 -17.83
C ALA A 191 11.18 17.39 -18.36
N PRO A 192 10.95 18.48 -17.61
CA PRO A 192 10.55 18.53 -16.19
C PRO A 192 9.03 18.52 -15.94
N ASN A 193 8.23 18.18 -16.94
CA ASN A 193 6.77 18.16 -16.84
C ASN A 193 6.23 16.73 -16.71
N LEU A 194 6.97 15.83 -16.06
CA LEU A 194 6.48 14.48 -15.79
C LEU A 194 5.38 14.51 -14.73
N SER A 195 4.46 13.56 -14.85
CA SER A 195 3.41 13.33 -13.86
C SER A 195 3.30 11.84 -13.53
N THR A 196 2.72 11.54 -12.36
CA THR A 196 2.36 10.20 -11.93
C THR A 196 1.04 10.25 -11.16
N GLU A 197 0.44 9.10 -10.89
CA GLU A 197 -0.82 9.03 -10.15
C GLU A 197 -0.65 9.60 -8.73
N SER A 198 -1.53 10.53 -8.34
CA SER A 198 -1.56 11.10 -6.98
C SER A 198 -1.93 10.09 -5.89
N GLU A 199 -2.58 8.98 -6.29
CA GLU A 199 -2.95 7.87 -5.42
C GLU A 199 -2.67 6.53 -6.10
N ILE A 200 -2.09 5.59 -5.35
CA ILE A 200 -1.80 4.23 -5.84
C ILE A 200 -2.28 3.19 -4.83
N ILE A 201 -2.55 1.98 -5.33
CA ILE A 201 -2.86 0.81 -4.51
C ILE A 201 -1.72 -0.19 -4.63
N ILE A 202 -1.11 -0.53 -3.51
CA ILE A 202 -0.07 -1.56 -3.44
C ILE A 202 -0.72 -2.86 -2.98
N GLU A 203 -0.67 -3.88 -3.84
CA GLU A 203 -1.21 -5.21 -3.57
C GLU A 203 -0.13 -6.14 -3.00
N GLN A 204 -0.42 -6.78 -1.87
CA GLN A 204 0.46 -7.75 -1.21
C GLN A 204 -0.31 -9.01 -0.85
N ASN A 205 -0.30 -10.01 -1.73
CA ASN A 205 -1.17 -11.19 -1.66
C ASN A 205 -2.65 -10.74 -1.73
N ASP A 206 -3.50 -11.12 -0.77
CA ASP A 206 -4.91 -10.72 -0.70
C ASP A 206 -5.13 -9.42 0.09
N ALA A 207 -4.11 -8.55 0.21
CA ALA A 207 -4.19 -7.30 0.99
C ALA A 207 -3.83 -6.08 0.13
N SER A 208 -4.77 -5.13 0.07
CA SER A 208 -4.62 -3.87 -0.64
C SER A 208 -4.27 -2.73 0.31
N PHE A 209 -3.26 -1.93 -0.04
CA PHE A 209 -2.81 -0.78 0.73
C PHE A 209 -2.89 0.49 -0.13
N TRP A 210 -3.78 1.39 0.24
CA TRP A 210 -3.92 2.73 -0.34
C TRP A 210 -2.75 3.61 0.07
N CYS A 211 -2.16 4.31 -0.90
CA CYS A 211 -1.06 5.23 -0.70
C CYS A 211 -1.29 6.53 -1.48
N THR A 212 -0.86 7.66 -0.90
CA THR A 212 -0.78 8.96 -1.58
C THR A 212 0.65 9.21 -2.06
N VAL A 213 0.78 9.91 -3.19
CA VAL A 213 2.06 10.25 -3.84
C VAL A 213 2.20 11.77 -3.91
N SER A 214 3.37 12.31 -3.52
CA SER A 214 3.61 13.76 -3.53
C SER A 214 5.11 14.10 -3.60
N PRO A 215 5.54 15.05 -4.47
CA PRO A 215 4.77 15.63 -5.58
C PRO A 215 4.40 14.56 -6.64
N CYS A 216 3.43 14.87 -7.50
CA CYS A 216 2.96 13.95 -8.55
C CYS A 216 2.83 14.60 -9.94
N GLU A 217 3.18 15.88 -10.07
CA GLU A 217 3.14 16.70 -11.29
C GLU A 217 4.39 17.60 -11.29
N ASP A 218 4.72 18.18 -12.45
CA ASP A 218 5.88 19.06 -12.66
C ASP A 218 7.19 18.42 -12.18
N LEU A 219 7.35 17.12 -12.46
CA LEU A 219 8.46 16.31 -11.97
C LEU A 219 9.64 16.33 -12.97
N ASP A 220 10.84 16.58 -12.45
CA ASP A 220 12.10 16.49 -13.17
C ASP A 220 12.90 15.23 -12.81
N ILE A 221 13.90 14.90 -13.63
CA ILE A 221 14.81 13.78 -13.39
C ILE A 221 15.51 13.95 -12.03
N GLY A 222 15.47 12.89 -11.22
CA GLY A 222 16.10 12.87 -9.90
C GLY A 222 15.28 13.50 -8.77
N ASP A 223 14.11 14.10 -9.06
CA ASP A 223 13.21 14.62 -8.04
C ASP A 223 12.78 13.54 -7.04
N GLU A 224 12.65 13.92 -5.77
CA GLU A 224 12.25 13.03 -4.70
C GLU A 224 10.73 13.02 -4.52
N ILE A 225 10.13 11.85 -4.76
CA ILE A 225 8.71 11.59 -4.61
C ILE A 225 8.49 10.82 -3.31
N ILE A 226 7.56 11.32 -2.51
CA ILE A 226 7.15 10.70 -1.26
C ILE A 226 5.89 9.86 -1.51
N ILE A 227 5.94 8.60 -1.09
CA ILE A 227 4.79 7.70 -1.08
C ILE A 227 4.42 7.38 0.36
N GLU A 228 3.18 7.66 0.74
CA GLU A 228 2.67 7.47 2.10
C GLU A 228 1.44 6.57 2.10
N CYS A 229 1.53 5.44 2.79
CA CYS A 229 0.44 4.48 3.00
C CYS A 229 -0.58 5.05 3.99
N THR A 230 -1.80 5.29 3.53
CA THR A 230 -2.92 5.82 4.32
C THR A 230 -3.78 4.71 4.92
N THR A 231 -3.55 3.46 4.52
CA THR A 231 -4.25 2.30 5.09
C THR A 231 -3.76 2.04 6.51
N GLU A 232 -4.59 2.38 7.50
CA GLU A 232 -4.27 2.19 8.90
C GLU A 232 -4.30 0.71 9.33
N GLY A 233 -3.33 0.32 10.15
CA GLY A 233 -3.36 -0.96 10.83
C GLY A 233 -2.95 -2.15 9.96
N MET A 234 -3.75 -3.21 9.97
CA MET A 234 -3.44 -4.49 9.37
C MET A 234 -4.59 -4.92 8.48
N VAL A 235 -4.28 -5.35 7.26
CA VAL A 235 -5.25 -5.87 6.29
C VAL A 235 -4.96 -7.35 6.07
N ASN A 236 -5.96 -8.21 6.27
CA ASN A 236 -5.86 -9.66 6.03
C ASN A 236 -4.63 -10.35 6.64
N GLY A 237 -4.21 -9.92 7.83
CA GLY A 237 -3.07 -10.50 8.54
C GLY A 237 -1.71 -9.89 8.19
N ILE A 238 -1.69 -8.89 7.28
CA ILE A 238 -0.49 -8.21 6.82
C ILE A 238 -0.44 -6.80 7.39
N LYS A 239 0.69 -6.46 7.98
CA LYS A 239 0.97 -5.13 8.51
C LYS A 239 2.17 -4.53 7.77
N PRO A 240 2.10 -3.29 7.25
CA PRO A 240 3.26 -2.61 6.69
C PRO A 240 4.38 -2.47 7.72
N GLU A 241 5.62 -2.72 7.31
CA GLU A 241 6.81 -2.48 8.14
C GLU A 241 7.05 -0.98 8.34
N LYS A 242 6.87 -0.20 7.28
CA LYS A 242 6.92 1.25 7.24
C LYS A 242 5.70 1.78 6.48
N LEU A 243 5.29 3.01 6.78
CA LEU A 243 4.15 3.68 6.13
C LEU A 243 4.60 4.69 5.09
N LYS A 244 5.90 4.95 4.95
CA LYS A 244 6.44 5.98 4.09
C LYS A 244 7.70 5.49 3.40
N THR A 245 7.86 5.84 2.13
CA THR A 245 9.10 5.67 1.38
C THR A 245 9.34 6.88 0.48
N THR A 246 10.57 7.05 0.02
CA THR A 246 10.94 8.03 -0.98
C THR A 246 11.49 7.29 -2.19
N VAL A 247 11.07 7.69 -3.38
CA VAL A 247 11.55 7.22 -4.69
C VAL A 247 12.08 8.43 -5.46
N LYS A 248 13.05 8.21 -6.35
CA LYS A 248 13.50 9.26 -7.27
C LYS A 248 12.93 9.03 -8.65
N VAL A 249 12.61 10.11 -9.37
CA VAL A 249 12.38 10.03 -10.81
C VAL A 249 13.65 9.45 -11.45
N PRO A 250 13.56 8.34 -12.19
CA PRO A 250 14.74 7.67 -12.75
C PRO A 250 15.37 8.51 -13.88
N ASP A 251 16.67 8.37 -14.07
CA ASP A 251 17.42 8.95 -15.20
C ASP A 251 17.02 8.37 -16.56
N THR A 252 16.29 7.25 -16.56
CA THR A 252 15.71 6.64 -17.75
C THR A 252 14.30 7.17 -18.10
N ALA A 253 13.74 8.11 -17.33
CA ALA A 253 12.48 8.73 -17.72
C ALA A 253 12.68 9.63 -18.95
N GLU A 254 11.61 9.83 -19.71
CA GLU A 254 11.65 10.67 -20.90
C GLU A 254 11.89 12.14 -20.53
N HIS A 255 12.85 12.80 -21.20
CA HIS A 255 13.25 14.17 -20.86
C HIS A 255 13.80 14.93 -22.07
N TYR A 256 13.68 16.26 -22.03
CA TYR A 256 14.40 17.14 -22.95
C TYR A 256 15.89 17.12 -22.63
N VAL A 257 16.74 17.01 -23.65
CA VAL A 257 18.20 16.95 -23.49
C VAL A 257 18.76 18.34 -23.19
N THR A 258 18.59 18.85 -21.97
CA THR A 258 19.06 20.21 -21.63
C THR A 258 20.57 20.28 -21.41
N ASP A 259 21.23 19.16 -21.11
CA ASP A 259 22.68 19.04 -21.10
C ASP A 259 23.17 18.31 -22.37
N PRO A 260 23.76 19.01 -23.35
CA PRO A 260 24.21 18.37 -24.58
C PRO A 260 25.36 17.36 -24.38
N SER A 261 25.94 17.25 -23.19
CA SER A 261 26.91 16.19 -22.89
C SER A 261 26.30 14.79 -22.82
N GLU A 262 24.97 14.71 -22.76
CA GLU A 262 24.21 13.45 -22.88
C GLU A 262 24.19 12.89 -24.31
N LEU A 263 24.53 13.72 -25.31
CA LEU A 263 24.54 13.32 -26.70
C LEU A 263 25.79 12.50 -27.02
N THR A 264 25.58 11.33 -27.62
CA THR A 264 26.65 10.40 -27.99
C THR A 264 27.07 10.54 -29.46
N ALA A 265 28.18 9.90 -29.84
CA ALA A 265 28.58 9.84 -31.24
C ALA A 265 27.59 9.04 -32.11
N GLU A 266 26.90 8.05 -31.52
CA GLU A 266 25.88 7.25 -32.21
C GLU A 266 24.63 8.08 -32.47
N ASP A 267 24.16 8.83 -31.47
CA ASP A 267 23.08 9.81 -31.62
C ASP A 267 23.34 10.78 -32.78
N MET A 268 24.57 11.27 -32.87
CA MET A 268 24.95 12.24 -33.90
C MET A 268 25.04 11.63 -35.28
N GLN A 269 25.45 10.37 -35.38
CA GLN A 269 25.39 9.65 -36.64
C GLN A 269 23.93 9.42 -37.06
N GLU A 270 23.05 9.06 -36.14
CA GLU A 270 21.61 8.87 -36.41
C GLU A 270 20.96 10.16 -36.91
N ILE A 271 21.28 11.30 -36.30
CA ILE A 271 20.82 12.62 -36.76
C ILE A 271 21.34 12.93 -38.17
N LYS A 272 22.64 12.77 -38.43
CA LYS A 272 23.23 13.00 -39.76
C LYS A 272 22.61 12.08 -40.83
N ASP A 273 22.37 10.82 -40.50
CA ASP A 273 21.74 9.85 -41.39
C ASP A 273 20.28 10.23 -41.68
N GLY A 274 19.51 10.64 -40.66
CA GLY A 274 18.15 11.16 -40.79
C GLY A 274 18.10 12.40 -41.68
N LEU A 275 18.95 13.39 -41.42
CA LEU A 275 19.04 14.60 -42.25
C LEU A 275 19.45 14.32 -43.69
N THR A 276 20.35 13.35 -43.91
CA THR A 276 20.72 12.91 -45.26
C THR A 276 19.52 12.34 -46.01
N LYS A 277 18.72 11.48 -45.36
CA LYS A 277 17.50 10.93 -45.94
C LYS A 277 16.48 12.01 -46.23
N ILE A 278 16.32 12.97 -45.31
CA ILE A 278 15.43 14.11 -45.49
C ILE A 278 15.87 14.91 -46.73
N LEU A 279 17.12 15.34 -46.82
CA LEU A 279 17.68 16.09 -47.97
C LEU A 279 17.53 15.37 -49.31
N LYS A 280 17.56 14.03 -49.30
CA LYS A 280 17.35 13.19 -50.48
C LYS A 280 15.90 12.81 -50.76
N GLY A 281 14.97 13.18 -49.86
CA GLY A 281 13.58 12.76 -49.95
C GLY A 281 13.38 11.26 -49.90
N GLU A 282 14.18 10.54 -49.11
CA GLU A 282 14.06 9.09 -48.92
C GLU A 282 13.02 8.76 -47.84
N GLU A 283 12.30 7.63 -47.97
CA GLU A 283 11.42 7.06 -46.92
C GLU A 283 12.11 6.98 -45.53
N PRO A 284 11.40 7.32 -44.43
CA PRO A 284 10.00 7.75 -44.32
C PRO A 284 9.79 9.26 -44.44
N TYR A 285 10.77 10.00 -44.94
CA TYR A 285 10.80 11.47 -44.89
C TYR A 285 10.41 12.13 -46.21
N GLU A 286 9.85 11.39 -47.16
CA GLU A 286 9.45 11.89 -48.48
C GLU A 286 8.52 13.11 -48.37
N ASP A 287 7.69 13.23 -47.32
CA ASP A 287 6.76 14.36 -47.18
C ASP A 287 7.28 15.48 -46.26
N ARG A 288 8.49 15.36 -45.69
CA ARG A 288 8.98 16.30 -44.65
C ARG A 288 9.74 17.52 -45.16
N LEU A 289 10.18 17.52 -46.42
CA LEU A 289 10.77 18.70 -47.05
C LEU A 289 9.72 19.51 -47.80
N ASP A 290 9.17 20.55 -47.18
CA ASP A 290 8.45 21.58 -47.92
C ASP A 290 9.46 22.58 -48.53
N HIS A 291 9.43 22.75 -49.85
CA HIS A 291 10.24 23.74 -50.56
C HIS A 291 9.96 25.17 -50.07
N SER A 292 8.79 25.43 -49.47
CA SER A 292 8.44 26.72 -48.85
C SER A 292 9.25 27.02 -47.57
N TRP A 293 9.78 25.98 -46.92
CA TRP A 293 10.61 26.09 -45.70
C TRP A 293 12.10 26.19 -46.03
N MET A 294 12.47 25.99 -47.30
CA MET A 294 13.81 26.24 -47.82
C MET A 294 13.96 27.72 -48.17
N ALA A 295 14.37 28.54 -47.20
CA ALA A 295 14.54 29.97 -47.44
C ALA A 295 15.86 30.25 -48.19
N ILE A 296 15.76 30.42 -49.52
CA ILE A 296 16.92 30.70 -50.37
C ILE A 296 17.20 32.20 -50.43
N LYS A 297 18.18 32.67 -49.64
CA LYS A 297 18.64 34.06 -49.66
C LYS A 297 19.64 34.27 -50.80
N SER A 298 19.12 34.70 -51.95
CA SER A 298 19.90 35.08 -53.13
C SER A 298 20.59 36.46 -52.95
N PRO A 299 21.84 36.68 -53.42
CA PRO A 299 22.38 38.01 -53.64
C PRO A 299 21.56 38.77 -54.69
N GLU A 300 21.58 40.10 -54.62
CA GLU A 300 20.91 41.01 -55.56
C GLU A 300 21.22 40.74 -57.06
N ASP A 301 22.24 39.93 -57.37
CA ASP A 301 22.68 39.54 -58.71
C ASP A 301 22.23 38.13 -59.19
N VAL A 302 21.55 37.31 -58.38
CA VAL A 302 20.75 36.18 -58.91
C VAL A 302 19.30 36.62 -58.91
N THR A 303 18.95 37.40 -59.94
CA THR A 303 17.58 37.87 -60.20
C THR A 303 16.60 36.74 -60.53
N ASP A 304 17.08 35.51 -60.65
CA ASP A 304 16.22 34.33 -60.59
C ASP A 304 15.94 34.01 -59.13
N ASN A 305 14.78 34.48 -58.67
CA ASN A 305 14.12 34.00 -57.44
C ASN A 305 13.77 32.50 -57.47
N ASN A 306 14.30 31.75 -58.45
CA ASN A 306 13.96 30.37 -58.77
C ASN A 306 15.22 29.49 -58.79
N LEU A 307 16.26 29.73 -57.98
CA LEU A 307 17.07 28.59 -57.53
C LEU A 307 16.18 27.79 -56.58
N GLU A 308 15.11 27.18 -57.09
CA GLU A 308 14.39 26.16 -56.33
C GLU A 308 15.41 25.04 -56.11
N PHE A 309 15.46 24.48 -54.90
CA PHE A 309 16.18 23.22 -54.73
C PHE A 309 15.51 22.21 -55.67
N TYR A 310 16.15 21.93 -56.81
CA TYR A 310 15.43 21.54 -58.02
C TYR A 310 15.01 20.07 -57.98
N SER A 311 15.73 19.23 -57.24
CA SER A 311 15.35 17.83 -57.09
C SER A 311 16.00 17.21 -55.85
N ARG A 312 15.20 16.46 -55.09
CA ARG A 312 15.70 15.65 -53.97
C ARG A 312 16.58 14.50 -54.45
N GLU A 313 16.41 14.07 -55.70
CA GLU A 313 17.11 12.93 -56.30
C GLU A 313 18.55 13.29 -56.76
N THR A 314 18.85 14.58 -56.92
CA THR A 314 20.15 15.08 -57.42
C THR A 314 21.11 15.52 -56.33
N ALA A 315 20.64 15.60 -55.09
CA ALA A 315 21.46 15.95 -53.94
C ALA A 315 22.56 14.90 -53.73
N SER A 316 23.81 15.35 -53.79
CA SER A 316 25.01 14.51 -53.70
C SER A 316 26.06 15.19 -52.83
N ASN A 317 27.12 14.44 -52.46
CA ASN A 317 28.22 14.94 -51.64
C ASN A 317 27.76 15.66 -50.35
N ILE A 318 26.65 15.21 -49.77
CA ILE A 318 26.08 15.78 -48.55
C ILE A 318 27.05 15.54 -47.39
N THR A 319 27.43 16.61 -46.72
CA THR A 319 28.28 16.59 -45.53
C THR A 319 27.71 17.52 -44.47
N PHE A 320 27.83 17.11 -43.21
CA PHE A 320 27.42 17.90 -42.06
C PHE A 320 28.65 18.28 -41.25
N SER A 321 28.61 19.46 -40.63
CA SER A 321 29.64 19.90 -39.69
C SER A 321 29.85 18.88 -38.57
N ASP A 322 31.09 18.75 -38.13
CA ASP A 322 31.44 17.99 -36.93
C ASP A 322 31.21 18.80 -35.65
N THR A 323 30.53 19.93 -35.75
CA THR A 323 30.04 20.69 -34.60
C THR A 323 28.62 21.19 -34.83
N ALA A 324 27.79 21.13 -33.79
CA ALA A 324 26.55 21.91 -33.70
C ALA A 324 26.67 23.03 -32.69
N GLU A 325 25.77 23.98 -32.84
CA GLU A 325 25.41 24.90 -31.77
C GLU A 325 24.12 24.39 -31.11
N TYR A 326 24.14 24.30 -29.80
CA TYR A 326 23.02 23.79 -29.00
C TYR A 326 22.51 24.92 -28.10
N PHE A 327 21.22 25.18 -28.15
CA PHE A 327 20.56 26.26 -27.45
C PHE A 327 19.58 25.66 -26.45
N VAL A 328 19.64 26.15 -25.21
CA VAL A 328 18.71 25.75 -24.14
C VAL A 328 17.94 27.00 -23.75
N ASN A 329 16.65 27.00 -24.05
CA ASN A 329 15.75 28.13 -23.81
C ASN A 329 14.85 27.85 -22.60
N GLU A 330 14.70 28.81 -21.68
CA GLU A 330 13.78 28.67 -20.54
C GLU A 330 12.30 28.72 -20.95
N SER A 331 11.93 29.30 -22.12
CA SER A 331 10.56 29.18 -22.66
C SER A 331 10.45 29.66 -24.11
N TYR A 332 9.71 28.91 -24.95
CA TYR A 332 9.32 29.39 -26.29
C TYR A 332 7.95 30.10 -26.26
N ASN A 333 7.06 29.69 -25.34
CA ASN A 333 5.78 30.34 -25.03
C ASN A 333 5.26 29.91 -23.64
N GLU A 334 4.09 30.40 -23.23
CA GLU A 334 3.45 30.08 -21.93
C GLU A 334 3.05 28.60 -21.72
N TYR A 335 3.25 27.75 -22.75
CA TYR A 335 2.89 26.33 -22.75
C TYR A 335 4.06 25.39 -22.98
N THR A 336 5.26 25.91 -23.30
CA THR A 336 6.47 25.11 -23.60
C THR A 336 7.67 25.71 -22.86
N GLU A 337 7.98 25.14 -21.71
CA GLU A 337 9.20 25.40 -20.96
C GLU A 337 10.29 24.41 -21.40
N ASN A 338 11.52 24.89 -21.57
CA ASN A 338 12.72 24.09 -21.94
C ASN A 338 12.76 23.54 -23.37
N VAL A 339 12.59 24.40 -24.37
CA VAL A 339 12.86 24.02 -25.77
C VAL A 339 14.37 23.97 -26.01
N THR A 340 14.83 22.85 -26.58
CA THR A 340 16.22 22.67 -27.00
C THR A 340 16.32 22.69 -28.51
N ASP A 341 17.08 23.65 -29.03
CA ASP A 341 17.33 23.78 -30.46
C ASP A 341 18.78 23.44 -30.78
N MET A 342 18.99 22.72 -31.87
CA MET A 342 20.31 22.35 -32.36
C MET A 342 20.49 22.83 -33.79
N LEU A 343 21.44 23.74 -34.00
CA LEU A 343 21.81 24.22 -35.31
C LEU A 343 22.98 23.41 -35.87
N ILE A 344 22.76 22.76 -37.01
CA ILE A 344 23.77 21.99 -37.74
C ILE A 344 24.00 22.64 -39.10
N ARG A 345 25.27 22.92 -39.41
CA ARG A 345 25.69 23.38 -40.74
C ARG A 345 25.91 22.19 -41.67
N PHE A 346 25.59 22.36 -42.95
CA PHE A 346 25.80 21.34 -43.97
C PHE A 346 26.26 21.93 -45.30
N GLU A 347 26.89 21.08 -46.11
CA GLU A 347 27.29 21.37 -47.49
C GLU A 347 26.81 20.22 -48.38
N LEU A 348 26.35 20.52 -49.60
CA LEU A 348 25.95 19.51 -50.58
C LEU A 348 26.18 20.01 -52.00
N ASP A 349 26.16 19.10 -52.97
CA ASP A 349 26.12 19.40 -54.38
C ASP A 349 24.74 19.05 -54.95
N ASP A 350 24.12 19.99 -55.66
CA ASP A 350 22.83 19.77 -56.34
C ASP A 350 22.93 20.09 -57.83
N THR A 351 22.28 19.29 -58.67
CA THR A 351 22.31 19.44 -60.13
C THR A 351 20.94 19.80 -60.67
N VAL A 352 20.86 20.88 -61.45
CA VAL A 352 19.60 21.32 -62.03
C VAL A 352 19.16 20.34 -63.12
N GLU A 353 18.02 19.69 -62.92
CA GLU A 353 17.43 18.74 -63.89
C GLU A 353 16.30 19.32 -64.75
N ASP A 354 15.88 20.56 -64.47
CA ASP A 354 14.87 21.24 -65.28
C ASP A 354 15.39 21.49 -66.71
N GLU A 355 14.97 20.65 -67.66
CA GLU A 355 15.37 20.71 -69.08
C GLU A 355 14.96 22.03 -69.76
N GLU A 356 13.98 22.77 -69.21
CA GLU A 356 13.56 24.07 -69.72
C GLU A 356 14.43 25.23 -69.19
N SER A 357 15.23 24.97 -68.15
CA SER A 357 16.15 25.93 -67.54
C SER A 357 17.46 26.06 -68.32
N ASP A 358 17.98 27.27 -68.47
CA ASP A 358 19.33 27.54 -69.00
C ASP A 358 20.46 27.06 -68.06
N LYS A 359 20.08 26.53 -66.89
CA LYS A 359 20.95 25.93 -65.89
C LYS A 359 20.91 24.41 -65.90
N CYS A 360 20.07 23.76 -66.72
CA CYS A 360 20.01 22.31 -66.83
C CYS A 360 21.40 21.68 -66.96
N GLY A 361 21.67 20.65 -66.16
CA GLY A 361 22.94 19.92 -66.11
C GLY A 361 24.08 20.64 -65.40
N LYS A 362 23.87 21.84 -64.84
CA LYS A 362 24.87 22.52 -63.98
C LYS A 362 24.74 22.01 -62.55
N THR A 363 25.87 21.67 -61.96
CA THR A 363 25.98 21.33 -60.54
C THR A 363 26.41 22.55 -59.73
N TYR A 364 25.73 22.78 -58.61
CA TYR A 364 25.99 23.86 -57.66
C TYR A 364 26.42 23.28 -56.33
N HIS A 365 27.49 23.87 -55.78
CA HIS A 365 27.90 23.60 -54.41
C HIS A 365 27.16 24.55 -53.47
N ILE A 366 26.44 23.98 -52.51
CA ILE A 366 25.47 24.65 -51.66
C ILE A 366 25.93 24.57 -50.21
N TYR A 367 25.81 25.70 -49.50
CA TYR A 367 26.05 25.81 -48.07
C TYR A 367 24.72 26.13 -47.37
N GLY A 368 24.47 25.47 -46.24
CA GLY A 368 23.24 25.67 -45.49
C GLY A 368 23.37 25.34 -44.02
N TYR A 369 22.28 25.54 -43.29
CA TYR A 369 22.12 25.09 -41.93
C TYR A 369 20.69 24.59 -41.71
N THR A 370 20.53 23.74 -40.72
CA THR A 370 19.22 23.29 -40.25
C THR A 370 19.14 23.46 -38.74
N ILE A 371 17.94 23.72 -38.24
CA ILE A 371 17.63 23.79 -36.82
C ILE A 371 16.74 22.60 -36.50
N LEU A 372 17.13 21.83 -35.48
CA LEU A 372 16.43 20.65 -34.98
C LEU A 372 16.01 20.90 -33.54
N GLY A 373 14.74 20.67 -33.21
CA GLY A 373 14.29 20.83 -31.84
C GLY A 373 12.78 20.73 -31.70
N PRO A 374 12.26 20.39 -30.51
CA PRO A 374 12.98 19.97 -29.30
C PRO A 374 13.69 18.60 -29.44
N VAL A 375 14.84 18.44 -28.77
CA VAL A 375 15.54 17.14 -28.68
C VAL A 375 15.15 16.42 -27.38
N VAL A 376 14.50 15.27 -27.53
CA VAL A 376 13.99 14.44 -26.45
C VAL A 376 14.74 13.12 -26.38
N ARG A 377 15.14 12.70 -25.18
CA ARG A 377 15.60 11.34 -24.90
C ARG A 377 14.41 10.52 -24.42
N CYS A 378 13.97 9.57 -25.25
CA CYS A 378 12.87 8.68 -24.92
C CYS A 378 13.26 7.68 -23.82
N SER A 379 12.24 7.12 -23.16
CA SER A 379 12.43 6.12 -22.10
C SER A 379 13.15 4.82 -22.54
N ASP A 380 13.22 4.53 -23.85
CA ASP A 380 13.99 3.42 -24.41
C ASP A 380 15.45 3.78 -24.74
N GLY A 381 15.86 5.02 -24.45
CA GLY A 381 17.19 5.57 -24.68
C GLY A 381 17.41 6.16 -26.07
N LYS A 382 16.45 6.05 -27.00
CA LYS A 382 16.58 6.66 -28.33
C LYS A 382 16.34 8.17 -28.26
N LEU A 383 16.89 8.88 -29.24
CA LEU A 383 16.52 10.27 -29.46
C LEU A 383 15.26 10.37 -30.30
N GLN A 384 14.45 11.36 -29.97
CA GLN A 384 13.37 11.86 -30.78
C GLN A 384 13.56 13.36 -30.98
N ILE A 385 13.35 13.82 -32.19
CA ILE A 385 13.21 15.25 -32.50
C ILE A 385 11.71 15.47 -32.61
N GLU A 386 11.12 16.21 -31.68
CA GLU A 386 9.66 16.36 -31.59
C GLU A 386 9.08 17.15 -32.78
N ASP A 387 7.91 16.72 -33.22
CA ASP A 387 7.33 16.96 -34.55
C ASP A 387 6.28 18.10 -34.55
N ASP A 388 6.26 18.96 -33.53
CA ASP A 388 5.24 20.00 -33.40
C ASP A 388 5.50 21.15 -34.39
N TRP A 389 5.04 20.91 -35.61
CA TRP A 389 4.70 21.82 -36.70
C TRP A 389 5.83 22.60 -37.39
N ASP A 390 7.06 22.66 -36.87
CA ASP A 390 8.19 23.37 -37.50
C ASP A 390 9.58 22.73 -37.22
N GLY A 391 9.67 21.54 -36.60
CA GLY A 391 10.89 21.05 -35.90
C GLY A 391 12.15 20.73 -36.73
N ILE A 392 12.07 20.70 -38.06
CA ILE A 392 13.24 20.62 -38.94
C ILE A 392 13.08 21.61 -40.08
N VAL A 393 13.68 22.79 -39.93
CA VAL A 393 13.73 23.80 -40.99
C VAL A 393 15.11 23.78 -41.64
N PHE A 394 15.15 23.65 -42.97
CA PHE A 394 16.38 23.77 -43.75
C PHE A 394 16.50 25.18 -44.29
N TYR A 395 17.48 25.93 -43.80
CA TYR A 395 17.83 27.22 -44.36
C TYR A 395 19.02 27.05 -45.30
N ILE A 396 18.78 27.30 -46.58
CA ILE A 396 19.76 27.05 -47.64
C ILE A 396 20.14 28.37 -48.28
N SER A 397 21.44 28.63 -48.42
CA SER A 397 21.90 29.70 -49.30
C SER A 397 22.64 29.09 -50.47
N GLY A 398 21.92 28.96 -51.59
CA GLY A 398 22.51 28.58 -52.87
C GLY A 398 23.04 29.79 -53.61
N THR A 399 24.32 29.79 -53.98
CA THR A 399 24.87 30.82 -54.87
C THR A 399 25.75 30.20 -55.95
N MET A 400 25.78 30.84 -57.13
CA MET A 400 26.81 30.59 -58.12
C MET A 400 28.13 31.25 -57.68
N GLY A 401 28.92 30.58 -56.85
CA GLY A 401 30.28 31.01 -56.48
C GLY A 401 30.58 30.99 -54.97
N ASN A 402 31.85 31.14 -54.61
CA ASN A 402 32.35 31.12 -53.22
C ASN A 402 31.79 32.29 -52.39
N VAL A 403 30.63 32.10 -51.75
CA VAL A 403 29.95 33.12 -50.92
C VAL A 403 29.74 32.63 -49.48
N ARG A 404 30.48 31.59 -49.04
CA ARG A 404 30.45 31.03 -47.67
C ARG A 404 30.44 32.10 -46.58
N GLU A 405 31.24 33.16 -46.70
CA GLU A 405 31.29 34.26 -45.73
C GLU A 405 29.94 34.97 -45.51
N LYS A 406 29.12 35.08 -46.56
CA LYS A 406 27.79 35.72 -46.46
C LYS A 406 26.75 34.76 -45.87
N VAL A 407 26.81 33.48 -46.22
CA VAL A 407 25.98 32.43 -45.60
C VAL A 407 26.26 32.37 -44.11
N GLU A 408 27.54 32.40 -43.71
CA GLU A 408 27.94 32.47 -42.31
C GLU A 408 27.46 33.76 -41.63
N LYS A 409 27.45 34.90 -42.32
CA LYS A 409 26.87 36.14 -41.77
C LYS A 409 25.38 35.98 -41.49
N ASP A 410 24.64 35.39 -42.42
CA ASP A 410 23.20 35.15 -42.27
C ASP A 410 22.92 34.14 -41.15
N ILE A 411 23.70 33.05 -41.07
CA ILE A 411 23.64 32.09 -39.96
C ILE A 411 23.85 32.80 -38.63
N ASN A 412 24.90 33.63 -38.52
CA ASN A 412 25.20 34.35 -37.29
C ASN A 412 24.10 35.33 -36.92
N GLU A 413 23.46 36.00 -37.88
CA GLU A 413 22.31 36.87 -37.61
C GLU A 413 21.10 36.09 -37.07
N GLU A 414 20.83 34.89 -37.59
CA GLU A 414 19.74 34.02 -37.11
C GLU A 414 20.06 33.40 -35.75
N VAL A 415 21.29 32.94 -35.54
CA VAL A 415 21.82 32.56 -34.22
C VAL A 415 21.65 33.70 -33.23
N ASP A 416 21.99 34.94 -33.60
CA ASP A 416 21.79 36.12 -32.74
C ASP A 416 20.30 36.37 -32.42
N LYS A 417 19.36 35.97 -33.30
CA LYS A 417 17.93 36.06 -32.97
C LYS A 417 17.54 35.00 -31.95
N ILE A 418 17.92 33.74 -32.19
CA ILE A 418 17.66 32.62 -31.28
C ILE A 418 18.26 32.92 -29.90
N MET A 419 19.49 33.44 -29.87
CA MET A 419 20.19 33.86 -28.65
C MET A 419 19.57 35.03 -27.89
N ARG A 420 18.74 35.87 -28.53
CA ARG A 420 17.98 36.89 -27.79
C ARG A 420 16.94 36.25 -26.87
N ASP A 421 16.44 35.09 -27.28
CA ASP A 421 15.33 34.40 -26.63
C ASP A 421 15.84 33.20 -25.79
N ALA A 422 16.99 32.61 -26.13
CA ALA A 422 17.65 31.52 -25.40
C ALA A 422 18.94 31.99 -24.70
N PRO A 423 19.00 32.01 -23.36
CA PRO A 423 20.14 32.59 -22.64
C PRO A 423 21.38 31.68 -22.58
N THR A 424 21.26 30.39 -22.92
CA THR A 424 22.37 29.44 -22.81
C THR A 424 22.70 28.78 -24.15
N ARG A 425 23.98 28.85 -24.55
CA ARG A 425 24.51 28.25 -25.78
C ARG A 425 25.69 27.34 -25.50
N TYR A 426 25.75 26.25 -26.24
CA TYR A 426 26.87 25.33 -26.26
C TYR A 426 27.36 25.12 -27.69
N ILE A 427 28.65 24.90 -27.86
CA ILE A 427 29.19 24.21 -29.04
C ILE A 427 29.41 22.75 -28.66
N VAL A 428 28.85 21.85 -29.45
CA VAL A 428 28.94 20.41 -29.26
C VAL A 428 29.77 19.83 -30.41
N ALA A 429 30.85 19.14 -30.08
CA ALA A 429 31.69 18.45 -31.04
C ALA A 429 31.18 17.02 -31.29
N PHE A 430 30.97 16.70 -32.56
CA PHE A 430 30.49 15.43 -33.11
C PHE A 430 31.61 14.62 -33.79
N ASP A 431 32.87 14.98 -33.53
CA ASP A 431 34.07 14.28 -34.00
C ASP A 431 34.37 12.99 -33.20
N GLY A 432 33.40 12.51 -32.41
CA GLY A 432 33.56 11.41 -31.47
C GLY A 432 34.23 11.79 -30.15
N SER A 433 34.64 13.06 -29.96
CA SER A 433 35.18 13.52 -28.67
C SER A 433 34.11 13.90 -27.64
N GLY A 434 32.88 14.19 -28.09
CA GLY A 434 31.77 14.61 -27.22
C GLY A 434 32.06 15.89 -26.43
N LYS A 435 33.01 16.71 -26.90
CA LYS A 435 33.37 17.95 -26.21
C LYS A 435 32.23 18.94 -26.30
N VAL A 436 31.79 19.40 -25.13
CA VAL A 436 30.82 20.47 -24.97
C VAL A 436 31.54 21.71 -24.44
N GLU A 437 31.41 22.82 -25.15
CA GLU A 437 31.90 24.13 -24.72
C GLU A 437 30.72 25.08 -24.54
N GLN A 438 30.45 25.49 -23.30
CA GLN A 438 29.45 26.52 -23.02
C GLN A 438 29.99 27.88 -23.44
N ILE A 439 29.24 28.58 -24.31
CA ILE A 439 29.54 29.94 -24.73
C ILE A 439 28.78 30.90 -23.82
N LYS A 440 29.50 31.87 -23.25
CA LYS A 440 28.95 32.92 -22.38
C LYS A 440 28.56 34.18 -23.14
#